data_AF-Q21761-F1
#
_entry.id   AF-Q21761-F1
#
_cell.length_a   1.000
_cell.length_b   1.000
_cell.length_c   1.000
_cell.angle_alpha   90.00
_cell.angle_beta   90.00
_cell.angle_gamma   90.00
#
_symmetry.space_group_name_H-M   'P 1'
#
loop_
_entity.id
_entity.type
_entity.pdbx_description
1 polymer ?
#
loop_
_entity_poly.entity_id
_entity_poly.type
_entity_poly.pdbx_seq_one_letter_code
_entity_poly.pdbx_strand_id
1 'polypeptide(L)'
;MHCSKSDPLLLSPIHPFLNLLALPKKSLKKLYEYLNPIDCYNIAKCSKNLEAQVRKYKNPVINYIYMRFDDEKSCIGVYFEKYKYNACVFYSWRDKDGKRTIWNNSYYLKSSKFQNYMFCKRSHPKEVKSLQPSTIPQNYINGMLETYQELCSLFSAQDAFYFVGVNVNDKISYETFCTMPHLPRFIGNFRLIGSKSPKVERVRDILRSANVLGTIRVSHQIGSACMQEELINSKHIVLDDPEWISREELLSLNCITVDIGHNNLTADDLNAFLLQWMFIDSDQTRLERMEITLSPEAFRNKAQITNGLMLLDWDPRRREGEHFDSSYYLSRSTIRDPYHFLDCKFSKDILRDDGRLATILFYGKKLYFLVWKDRFPYKTIKDAKKQQKERKVKKKLTRALNDALRDLNVRSQNEWNQKTEWLEAVLKTRKAVAEEEQNAKRKYFQALKEFLDTSEPKPKRRLLRTITIFKKDVIP
;
A
#
# COMPACT_ATOMS: atom_id res chain seq x y z
N MET A 1 10.49 76.47 -25.53
CA MET A 1 11.64 76.19 -24.62
C MET A 1 11.73 74.70 -24.41
N HIS A 2 12.92 74.13 -24.58
CA HIS A 2 13.21 72.71 -24.43
C HIS A 2 12.92 72.23 -23.00
N CYS A 3 12.16 71.14 -22.87
CA CYS A 3 12.27 70.22 -21.74
C CYS A 3 12.65 68.84 -22.26
N SER A 4 13.68 68.32 -21.61
CA SER A 4 14.50 67.16 -21.94
C SER A 4 13.80 65.82 -21.76
N LYS A 5 14.27 64.88 -22.60
CA LYS A 5 14.01 63.45 -22.59
C LYS A 5 14.35 62.83 -21.22
N SER A 6 13.41 62.08 -20.67
CA SER A 6 13.64 61.06 -19.65
C SER A 6 13.71 59.69 -20.32
N ASP A 7 14.88 59.06 -20.26
CA ASP A 7 15.13 57.70 -20.74
C ASP A 7 14.29 56.66 -19.97
N PRO A 8 13.51 55.80 -20.67
CA PRO A 8 12.82 54.68 -20.04
C PRO A 8 13.77 53.49 -19.88
N LEU A 9 14.18 53.29 -18.63
CA LEU A 9 14.56 52.04 -17.96
C LEU A 9 14.79 50.81 -18.86
N LEU A 10 16.09 50.51 -19.00
CA LEU A 10 16.70 49.24 -19.39
C LEU A 10 15.94 48.02 -18.83
N LEU A 11 15.41 47.20 -19.74
CA LEU A 11 14.96 45.84 -19.47
C LEU A 11 16.16 44.99 -18.99
N SER A 12 16.08 44.52 -17.76
CA SER A 12 17.04 43.59 -17.14
C SER A 12 17.24 42.30 -17.95
N PRO A 13 18.44 41.67 -17.90
CA PRO A 13 18.86 40.67 -18.87
C PRO A 13 18.16 39.33 -18.70
N ILE A 14 17.86 38.72 -19.85
CA ILE A 14 17.28 37.40 -20.06
C ILE A 14 17.99 36.35 -19.18
N HIS A 15 17.29 35.79 -18.20
CA HIS A 15 17.81 34.66 -17.43
C HIS A 15 18.17 33.50 -18.37
N PRO A 16 19.36 32.88 -18.28
CA PRO A 16 19.71 31.74 -19.11
C PRO A 16 18.81 30.56 -18.75
N PHE A 17 18.03 30.08 -19.72
CA PHE A 17 17.21 28.89 -19.55
C PHE A 17 18.10 27.69 -19.15
N LEU A 18 17.72 26.97 -18.10
CA LEU A 18 18.41 25.77 -17.67
C LEU A 18 18.11 24.62 -18.65
N ASN A 19 19.11 24.15 -19.40
CA ASN A 19 18.96 22.94 -20.20
C ASN A 19 19.03 21.70 -19.30
N LEU A 20 17.86 21.18 -18.91
CA LEU A 20 17.75 19.97 -18.09
C LEU A 20 18.49 18.78 -18.70
N LEU A 21 18.47 18.63 -20.03
CA LEU A 21 19.11 17.50 -20.70
C LEU A 21 20.66 17.56 -20.64
N ALA A 22 21.24 18.74 -20.40
CA ALA A 22 22.68 18.95 -20.32
C ALA A 22 23.24 18.78 -18.90
N LEU A 23 22.40 18.55 -17.89
CA LEU A 23 22.85 18.42 -16.50
C LEU A 23 23.63 17.10 -16.28
N PRO A 24 24.73 17.13 -15.47
CA PRO A 24 25.42 15.90 -15.09
C PRO A 24 24.50 14.90 -14.39
N LYS A 25 24.73 13.59 -14.57
CA LYS A 25 23.88 12.51 -14.02
C LYS A 25 23.61 12.64 -12.51
N LYS A 26 24.61 13.05 -11.72
CA LYS A 26 24.46 13.27 -10.27
C LYS A 26 23.51 14.44 -9.95
N SER A 27 23.62 15.53 -10.70
CA SER A 27 22.76 16.71 -10.56
C SER A 27 21.32 16.40 -10.99
N LEU A 28 21.14 15.64 -12.09
CA LEU A 28 19.83 15.16 -12.53
C LEU A 28 19.14 14.31 -11.45
N LYS A 29 19.86 13.32 -10.90
CA LYS A 29 19.31 12.47 -9.85
C LYS A 29 18.84 13.31 -8.65
N LYS A 30 19.69 14.23 -8.17
CA LYS A 30 19.36 15.12 -7.05
C LYS A 30 18.17 16.03 -7.38
N LEU A 31 18.11 16.60 -8.59
CA LEU A 31 16.98 17.41 -9.04
C LEU A 31 15.67 16.60 -8.98
N TYR A 32 15.62 15.42 -9.59
CA TYR A 32 14.43 14.56 -9.57
C TYR A 32 14.05 14.07 -8.17
N GLU A 33 14.97 13.97 -7.22
CA GLU A 33 14.63 13.71 -5.82
C GLU A 33 13.75 14.83 -5.22
N TYR A 34 14.01 16.10 -5.56
CA TYR A 34 13.23 17.25 -5.10
C TYR A 34 11.91 17.48 -5.84
N LEU A 35 11.84 17.08 -7.11
CA LEU A 35 10.61 17.23 -7.90
C LEU A 35 9.49 16.36 -7.35
N ASN A 36 8.29 16.91 -7.23
CA ASN A 36 7.12 16.12 -6.87
C ASN A 36 6.57 15.36 -8.10
N PRO A 37 5.61 14.44 -7.94
CA PRO A 37 5.03 13.70 -9.07
C PRO A 37 4.37 14.56 -10.15
N ILE A 38 3.81 15.72 -9.77
CA ILE A 38 3.18 16.69 -10.69
C ILE A 38 4.25 17.30 -11.61
N ASP A 39 5.34 17.79 -11.04
CA ASP A 39 6.45 18.36 -11.81
C ASP A 39 7.02 17.30 -12.77
N CYS A 40 7.19 16.06 -12.27
CA CYS A 40 7.64 14.94 -13.09
C CYS A 40 6.70 14.65 -14.26
N TYR A 41 5.39 14.66 -14.05
CA TYR A 41 4.41 14.47 -15.12
C TYR A 41 4.48 15.59 -16.16
N ASN A 42 4.55 16.85 -15.73
CA ASN A 42 4.63 18.00 -16.62
C ASN A 42 5.95 17.99 -17.43
N ILE A 43 7.07 17.64 -16.80
CA ILE A 43 8.37 17.48 -17.47
C ILE A 43 8.33 16.35 -18.49
N ALA A 44 7.72 15.21 -18.15
CA ALA A 44 7.58 14.08 -19.06
C ALA A 44 6.77 14.45 -20.32
N LYS A 45 5.76 15.31 -20.19
CA LYS A 45 4.94 15.80 -21.30
C LYS A 45 5.71 16.69 -22.29
N CYS A 46 6.83 17.29 -21.90
CA CYS A 46 7.59 18.19 -22.77
C CYS A 46 8.37 17.45 -23.87
N SER A 47 8.85 16.22 -23.65
CA SER A 47 9.51 15.40 -24.68
C SER A 47 9.71 13.94 -24.25
N LYS A 48 9.88 13.02 -25.21
CA LYS A 48 10.21 11.61 -24.95
C LYS A 48 11.52 11.40 -24.20
N ASN A 49 12.51 12.27 -24.41
CA ASN A 49 13.77 12.24 -23.68
C ASN A 49 13.59 12.58 -22.20
N LEU A 50 12.76 13.58 -21.89
CA LEU A 50 12.43 13.94 -20.52
C LEU A 50 11.56 12.89 -19.84
N GLU A 51 10.63 12.26 -20.58
CA GLU A 51 9.84 11.11 -20.11
C GLU A 51 10.77 9.96 -19.66
N ALA A 52 11.78 9.61 -20.48
CA ALA A 52 12.75 8.58 -20.15
C ALA A 52 13.60 8.94 -18.92
N GLN A 53 13.96 10.22 -18.74
CA GLN A 53 14.66 10.67 -17.54
C GLN A 53 13.80 10.57 -16.27
N VAL A 54 12.52 10.95 -16.36
CA VAL A 54 11.58 10.80 -15.25
C VAL A 54 11.49 9.33 -14.83
N ARG A 55 11.26 8.41 -15.77
CA ARG A 55 11.20 6.96 -15.50
C ARG A 55 12.48 6.42 -14.85
N LYS A 56 13.63 6.95 -15.25
CA LYS A 56 14.94 6.50 -14.78
C LYS A 56 15.27 6.98 -13.37
N TYR A 57 14.97 8.24 -13.05
CA TYR A 57 15.41 8.87 -11.80
C TYR A 57 14.30 9.01 -10.75
N LYS A 58 13.03 8.91 -11.15
CA LYS A 58 11.87 8.96 -10.26
C LYS A 58 11.04 7.69 -10.41
N ASN A 59 10.74 7.04 -9.28
CA ASN A 59 9.78 5.94 -9.23
C ASN A 59 8.71 6.23 -8.16
N PRO A 60 7.86 7.24 -8.37
CA PRO A 60 6.75 7.46 -7.46
C PRO A 60 5.69 6.37 -7.69
N VAL A 61 5.12 5.89 -6.60
CA VAL A 61 4.05 4.89 -6.63
C VAL A 61 2.73 5.62 -6.48
N ILE A 62 1.78 5.35 -7.37
CA ILE A 62 0.42 5.83 -7.25
C ILE A 62 -0.26 5.04 -6.14
N ASN A 63 -0.82 5.74 -5.14
CA ASN A 63 -1.52 5.10 -4.02
C ASN A 63 -3.02 4.94 -4.30
N TYR A 64 -3.63 5.95 -4.93
CA TYR A 64 -5.06 5.94 -5.24
C TYR A 64 -5.32 6.39 -6.67
N ILE A 65 -6.25 5.72 -7.33
CA ILE A 65 -6.70 6.06 -8.68
C ILE A 65 -8.21 6.25 -8.65
N TYR A 66 -8.66 7.38 -9.17
CA TYR A 66 -10.06 7.79 -9.18
C TYR A 66 -10.53 7.90 -10.62
N MET A 67 -11.52 7.11 -11.00
CA MET A 67 -12.12 7.11 -12.32
C MET A 67 -13.61 7.37 -12.21
N ARG A 68 -14.14 8.21 -13.09
CA ARG A 68 -15.58 8.43 -13.24
C ARG A 68 -15.93 8.42 -14.71
N PHE A 69 -16.80 7.49 -15.10
CA PHE A 69 -17.39 7.36 -16.42
C PHE A 69 -18.81 7.90 -16.36
N ASP A 70 -18.99 9.13 -16.81
CA ASP A 70 -20.28 9.83 -16.74
C ASP A 70 -20.33 10.98 -17.76
N ASP A 71 -21.46 11.12 -18.46
CA ASP A 71 -21.65 12.08 -19.53
C ASP A 71 -21.75 13.52 -19.01
N GLU A 72 -22.28 13.73 -17.82
CA GLU A 72 -22.23 15.05 -17.16
C GLU A 72 -20.80 15.39 -16.78
N LYS A 73 -20.02 14.36 -16.40
CA LYS A 73 -18.70 14.53 -15.82
C LYS A 73 -17.84 13.27 -15.88
N SER A 74 -16.81 13.29 -16.69
CA SER A 74 -15.83 12.19 -16.76
C SER A 74 -14.46 12.65 -16.30
N CYS A 75 -13.81 11.85 -15.46
CA CYS A 75 -12.52 12.24 -14.91
C CYS A 75 -11.66 11.05 -14.48
N ILE A 76 -10.35 11.22 -14.63
CA ILE A 76 -9.30 10.39 -14.02
C ILE A 76 -8.48 11.28 -13.11
N GLY A 77 -8.12 10.78 -11.93
CA GLY A 77 -6.98 11.37 -11.25
C GLY A 77 -6.32 10.43 -10.27
N VAL A 78 -5.06 10.73 -10.00
CA VAL A 78 -4.16 9.88 -9.22
C VAL A 78 -3.67 10.64 -8.00
N TYR A 79 -3.49 9.95 -6.88
CA TYR A 79 -3.00 10.55 -5.65
C TYR A 79 -1.77 9.81 -5.12
N PHE A 80 -0.79 10.58 -4.67
CA PHE A 80 0.48 10.08 -4.14
C PHE A 80 0.58 10.39 -2.63
N GLU A 81 0.35 9.40 -1.78
CA GLU A 81 0.26 9.57 -0.33
C GLU A 81 1.55 10.12 0.29
N LYS A 82 2.71 9.68 -0.22
CA LYS A 82 4.04 10.17 0.21
C LYS A 82 4.20 11.68 -0.04
N TYR A 83 3.53 12.22 -1.04
CA TYR A 83 3.62 13.61 -1.44
C TYR A 83 2.28 14.27 -1.14
N LYS A 84 2.06 14.60 0.14
CA LYS A 84 0.83 15.23 0.64
C LYS A 84 0.30 16.25 -0.38
N TYR A 85 -0.94 16.05 -0.79
CA TYR A 85 -1.67 16.94 -1.67
C TYR A 85 -1.31 16.89 -3.16
N ASN A 86 -0.54 15.93 -3.66
CA ASN A 86 -0.21 15.89 -5.09
C ASN A 86 -1.22 15.03 -5.87
N ALA A 87 -1.90 15.63 -6.84
CA ALA A 87 -2.77 14.92 -7.77
C ALA A 87 -2.55 15.34 -9.24
N CYS A 88 -2.54 14.36 -10.15
CA CYS A 88 -2.63 14.61 -11.59
C CYS A 88 -4.05 14.26 -12.04
N VAL A 89 -4.70 15.13 -12.83
CA VAL A 89 -6.13 15.01 -13.12
C VAL A 89 -6.44 15.36 -14.57
N PHE A 90 -7.19 14.48 -15.23
CA PHE A 90 -7.99 14.85 -16.38
C PHE A 90 -9.45 14.92 -15.94
N TYR A 91 -10.13 16.01 -16.29
CA TYR A 91 -11.45 16.35 -15.82
C TYR A 91 -12.27 17.00 -16.93
N SER A 92 -13.34 16.34 -17.34
CA SER A 92 -14.32 16.87 -18.28
C SER A 92 -15.67 17.04 -17.58
N TRP A 93 -16.34 18.16 -17.82
CA TRP A 93 -17.70 18.41 -17.32
C TRP A 93 -18.53 19.19 -18.35
N ARG A 94 -19.85 19.01 -18.30
CA ARG A 94 -20.80 19.88 -19.01
C ARG A 94 -21.22 21.02 -18.09
N ASP A 95 -21.23 22.24 -18.61
CA ASP A 95 -21.82 23.39 -17.92
C ASP A 95 -23.36 23.40 -18.06
N LYS A 96 -24.00 24.45 -17.52
CA LYS A 96 -25.46 24.60 -17.54
C LYS A 96 -26.02 24.77 -18.96
N ASP A 97 -25.22 25.29 -19.89
CA ASP A 97 -25.59 25.53 -21.28
C ASP A 97 -25.33 24.28 -22.15
N GLY A 98 -24.91 23.17 -21.53
CA GLY A 98 -24.56 21.92 -22.21
C GLY A 98 -23.19 21.95 -22.88
N LYS A 99 -22.46 23.06 -22.80
CA LYS A 99 -21.12 23.17 -23.36
C LYS A 99 -20.14 22.38 -22.50
N ARG A 100 -19.35 21.54 -23.16
CA ARG A 100 -18.35 20.72 -22.49
C ARG A 100 -17.08 21.54 -22.29
N THR A 101 -16.62 21.58 -21.05
CA THR A 101 -15.28 22.04 -20.71
C THR A 101 -14.43 20.84 -20.35
N ILE A 102 -13.18 20.86 -20.79
CA ILE A 102 -12.22 19.81 -20.46
C ILE A 102 -10.98 20.48 -19.90
N TRP A 103 -10.41 19.82 -18.92
CA TRP A 103 -9.25 20.28 -18.19
C TRP A 103 -8.31 19.10 -17.97
N ASN A 104 -7.06 19.22 -18.43
CA ASN A 104 -6.03 18.21 -18.24
C ASN A 104 -4.80 18.89 -17.64
N ASN A 105 -4.64 18.78 -16.32
CA ASN A 105 -3.52 19.40 -15.62
C ASN A 105 -3.25 18.72 -14.27
N SER A 106 -2.15 19.12 -13.65
CA SER A 106 -1.66 18.59 -12.39
C SER A 106 -1.65 19.70 -11.33
N TYR A 107 -2.07 19.41 -10.10
CA TYR A 107 -2.20 20.44 -9.05
C TYR A 107 -2.20 19.89 -7.62
N TYR A 108 -2.07 20.81 -6.66
CA TYR A 108 -2.04 20.52 -5.24
C TYR A 108 -3.43 20.53 -4.62
N LEU A 109 -3.92 19.40 -4.11
CA LEU A 109 -5.18 19.31 -3.40
C LEU A 109 -5.21 18.23 -2.31
N LYS A 110 -5.84 18.53 -1.16
CA LYS A 110 -6.10 17.56 -0.09
C LYS A 110 -6.92 16.36 -0.60
N SER A 111 -6.55 15.14 -0.24
CA SER A 111 -7.26 13.90 -0.65
C SER A 111 -8.78 13.97 -0.39
N SER A 112 -9.23 14.43 0.78
CA SER A 112 -10.66 14.58 1.09
C SER A 112 -11.37 15.61 0.19
N LYS A 113 -10.72 16.75 -0.07
CA LYS A 113 -11.22 17.73 -1.05
C LYS A 113 -11.26 17.09 -2.43
N PHE A 114 -10.22 16.35 -2.83
CA PHE A 114 -10.09 15.72 -4.14
C PHE A 114 -11.21 14.71 -4.40
N GLN A 115 -11.47 13.81 -3.45
CA GLN A 115 -12.59 12.86 -3.53
C GLN A 115 -13.93 13.59 -3.66
N ASN A 116 -14.17 14.62 -2.84
CA ASN A 116 -15.38 15.43 -2.94
C ASN A 116 -15.50 16.15 -4.30
N TYR A 117 -14.40 16.64 -4.86
CA TYR A 117 -14.43 17.24 -6.19
C TYR A 117 -14.67 16.20 -7.27
N MET A 118 -14.15 14.99 -7.18
CA MET A 118 -14.32 13.95 -8.20
C MET A 118 -15.73 13.34 -8.16
N PHE A 119 -16.32 13.16 -6.97
CA PHE A 119 -17.61 12.48 -6.84
C PHE A 119 -18.81 13.40 -6.58
N CYS A 120 -18.65 14.51 -5.88
CA CYS A 120 -19.78 15.29 -5.38
C CYS A 120 -20.01 16.60 -6.13
N LYS A 121 -18.94 17.33 -6.49
CA LYS A 121 -19.08 18.65 -7.15
C LYS A 121 -19.16 18.52 -8.67
N ARG A 122 -20.12 19.19 -9.30
CA ARG A 122 -20.23 19.26 -10.78
C ARG A 122 -19.13 20.11 -11.40
N SER A 123 -18.83 21.26 -10.81
CA SER A 123 -17.79 22.17 -11.27
C SER A 123 -16.40 21.82 -10.72
N HIS A 124 -15.38 22.10 -11.54
CA HIS A 124 -13.98 22.05 -11.11
C HIS A 124 -13.71 23.09 -10.00
N PRO A 125 -12.78 22.86 -9.06
CA PRO A 125 -12.41 23.87 -8.06
C PRO A 125 -11.99 25.19 -8.70
N LYS A 126 -12.65 26.29 -8.30
CA LYS A 126 -12.25 27.67 -8.64
C LYS A 126 -10.85 28.04 -8.13
N GLU A 127 -10.40 27.36 -7.08
CA GLU A 127 -9.09 27.55 -6.42
C GLU A 127 -7.91 27.16 -7.34
N VAL A 128 -8.17 26.45 -8.45
CA VAL A 128 -7.12 25.98 -9.36
C VAL A 128 -6.95 27.00 -10.50
N LYS A 129 -5.88 27.81 -10.41
CA LYS A 129 -5.45 28.65 -11.53
C LYS A 129 -5.03 27.74 -12.69
N SER A 130 -5.72 27.84 -13.83
CA SER A 130 -5.37 27.10 -15.04
C SER A 130 -4.00 27.56 -15.55
N LEU A 131 -3.02 26.66 -15.58
CA LEU A 131 -1.79 26.86 -16.34
C LEU A 131 -1.96 26.15 -17.67
N GLN A 132 -2.40 26.90 -18.68
CA GLN A 132 -2.59 26.52 -20.09
C GLN A 132 -3.84 25.69 -20.45
N PRO A 133 -4.55 26.06 -21.54
CA PRO A 133 -5.50 25.19 -22.20
C PRO A 133 -4.75 24.12 -23.02
N SER A 134 -5.02 22.85 -22.75
CA SER A 134 -4.59 21.76 -23.62
C SER A 134 -5.52 21.67 -24.83
N THR A 135 -4.95 21.48 -26.02
CA THR A 135 -5.67 20.99 -27.21
C THR A 135 -6.08 19.53 -26.95
N ILE A 136 -7.36 19.26 -26.75
CA ILE A 136 -7.86 17.95 -26.33
C ILE A 136 -8.70 17.32 -27.46
N PRO A 137 -8.63 15.99 -27.66
CA PRO A 137 -9.48 15.28 -28.61
C PRO A 137 -10.99 15.51 -28.38
N GLN A 138 -11.77 15.44 -29.47
CA GLN A 138 -13.24 15.60 -29.46
C GLN A 138 -13.95 14.58 -28.53
N ASN A 139 -13.33 13.43 -28.26
CA ASN A 139 -13.86 12.40 -27.36
C ASN A 139 -13.21 12.50 -25.97
N TYR A 140 -13.98 12.99 -25.01
CA TYR A 140 -13.56 13.20 -23.62
C TYR A 140 -13.24 11.90 -22.87
N ILE A 141 -13.86 10.77 -23.22
CA ILE A 141 -13.54 9.47 -22.62
C ILE A 141 -12.19 8.98 -23.11
N ASN A 142 -11.90 9.12 -24.41
CA ASN A 142 -10.59 8.77 -24.94
C ASN A 142 -9.48 9.58 -24.28
N GLY A 143 -9.66 10.90 -24.12
CA GLY A 143 -8.68 11.73 -23.41
C GLY A 143 -8.47 11.31 -21.93
N MET A 144 -9.53 10.84 -21.26
CA MET A 144 -9.44 10.28 -19.91
C MET A 144 -8.61 8.99 -19.90
N LEU A 145 -8.85 8.08 -20.85
CA LEU A 145 -8.16 6.80 -20.94
C LEU A 145 -6.70 6.95 -21.37
N GLU A 146 -6.40 7.85 -22.29
CA GLU A 146 -5.04 8.22 -22.67
C GLU A 146 -4.27 8.76 -21.47
N THR A 147 -4.88 9.69 -20.72
CA THR A 147 -4.26 10.23 -19.49
C THR A 147 -4.01 9.14 -18.45
N TYR A 148 -4.95 8.20 -18.29
CA TYR A 148 -4.77 7.04 -17.41
C TYR A 148 -3.58 6.16 -17.84
N GLN A 149 -3.49 5.82 -19.13
CA GLN A 149 -2.39 5.02 -19.67
C GLN A 149 -1.05 5.72 -19.50
N GLU A 150 -0.99 7.02 -19.77
CA GLU A 150 0.23 7.82 -19.59
C GLU A 150 0.69 7.83 -18.12
N LEU A 151 -0.22 8.08 -17.17
CA LEU A 151 0.10 8.10 -15.74
C LEU A 151 0.59 6.73 -15.25
N CYS A 152 -0.11 5.65 -15.60
CA CYS A 152 0.27 4.29 -15.23
C CYS A 152 1.54 3.81 -15.95
N SER A 153 1.85 4.39 -17.12
CA SER A 153 3.12 4.12 -17.77
C SER A 153 4.26 4.82 -17.03
N LEU A 154 4.08 6.08 -16.62
CA LEU A 154 5.12 6.88 -15.96
C LEU A 154 5.40 6.46 -14.52
N PHE A 155 4.35 6.02 -13.81
CA PHE A 155 4.38 5.78 -12.37
C PHE A 155 3.82 4.41 -12.04
N SER A 156 4.43 3.70 -11.09
CA SER A 156 3.96 2.37 -10.71
C SER A 156 2.57 2.46 -10.06
N ALA A 157 1.62 1.67 -10.57
CA ALA A 157 0.26 1.53 -10.06
C ALA A 157 -0.05 0.11 -9.56
N GLN A 158 0.97 -0.73 -9.34
CA GLN A 158 0.80 -2.15 -9.04
C GLN A 158 -0.07 -2.41 -7.80
N ASP A 159 0.09 -1.60 -6.75
CA ASP A 159 -0.66 -1.70 -5.48
C ASP A 159 -1.65 -0.54 -5.32
N ALA A 160 -1.99 0.15 -6.39
CA ALA A 160 -2.89 1.30 -6.33
C ALA A 160 -4.30 0.85 -5.94
N PHE A 161 -4.96 1.62 -5.09
CA PHE A 161 -6.34 1.38 -4.70
C PHE A 161 -7.29 2.19 -5.60
N TYR A 162 -8.23 1.51 -6.25
CA TYR A 162 -9.10 2.09 -7.27
C TYR A 162 -10.47 2.50 -6.71
N PHE A 163 -10.85 3.74 -7.01
CA PHE A 163 -12.19 4.30 -6.83
C PHE A 163 -12.81 4.52 -8.22
N VAL A 164 -13.88 3.81 -8.54
CA VAL A 164 -14.48 3.87 -9.88
C VAL A 164 -15.97 4.18 -9.79
N GLY A 165 -16.43 5.18 -10.51
CA GLY A 165 -17.86 5.50 -10.67
C GLY A 165 -18.30 5.33 -12.11
N VAL A 166 -19.47 4.71 -12.34
CA VAL A 166 -20.02 4.50 -13.69
C VAL A 166 -21.48 4.93 -13.73
N ASN A 167 -21.82 5.82 -14.65
CA ASN A 167 -23.19 6.22 -14.95
C ASN A 167 -23.82 5.20 -15.92
N VAL A 168 -24.71 4.35 -15.42
CA VAL A 168 -25.34 3.28 -16.22
C VAL A 168 -26.40 3.80 -17.21
N ASN A 169 -26.91 5.00 -16.99
CA ASN A 169 -27.86 5.61 -17.92
C ASN A 169 -27.16 6.16 -19.17
N ASP A 170 -25.87 6.53 -19.07
CA ASP A 170 -25.07 6.93 -20.22
C ASP A 170 -24.55 5.71 -20.99
N LYS A 171 -25.00 5.58 -22.24
CA LYS A 171 -24.62 4.48 -23.13
C LYS A 171 -23.11 4.46 -23.38
N ILE A 172 -22.47 5.62 -23.57
CA ILE A 172 -21.05 5.69 -23.91
C ILE A 172 -20.20 5.27 -22.71
N SER A 173 -20.52 5.77 -21.51
CA SER A 173 -19.86 5.36 -20.25
C SER A 173 -20.02 3.87 -19.98
N TYR A 174 -21.23 3.34 -20.15
CA TYR A 174 -21.54 1.92 -20.04
C TYR A 174 -20.69 1.07 -21.01
N GLU A 175 -20.76 1.34 -22.32
CA GLU A 175 -20.03 0.57 -23.33
C GLU A 175 -18.53 0.66 -23.13
N THR A 176 -18.00 1.86 -22.88
CA THR A 176 -16.57 2.05 -22.64
C THR A 176 -16.11 1.25 -21.42
N PHE A 177 -16.82 1.33 -20.30
CA PHE A 177 -16.44 0.62 -19.09
C PHE A 177 -16.44 -0.91 -19.30
N CYS A 178 -17.48 -1.45 -19.93
CA CYS A 178 -17.62 -2.90 -20.15
C CYS A 178 -16.61 -3.43 -21.18
N THR A 179 -16.24 -2.63 -22.18
CA THR A 179 -15.27 -3.01 -23.22
C THR A 179 -13.81 -2.74 -22.84
N MET A 180 -13.55 -1.97 -21.78
CA MET A 180 -12.18 -1.65 -21.40
C MET A 180 -11.47 -2.95 -20.98
N PRO A 181 -10.36 -3.34 -21.63
CA PRO A 181 -9.62 -4.55 -21.26
C PRO A 181 -9.30 -4.46 -19.77
N HIS A 182 -9.75 -5.49 -19.04
CA HIS A 182 -9.95 -5.52 -17.59
C HIS A 182 -9.29 -4.35 -16.85
N LEU A 183 -10.13 -3.52 -16.23
CA LEU A 183 -9.68 -2.64 -15.15
C LEU A 183 -8.69 -3.41 -14.25
N PRO A 184 -7.62 -2.75 -13.79
CA PRO A 184 -6.57 -3.37 -12.99
C PRO A 184 -7.16 -4.17 -11.83
N ARG A 185 -6.45 -5.23 -11.45
CA ARG A 185 -7.00 -6.48 -10.88
C ARG A 185 -8.12 -6.34 -9.87
N PHE A 186 -8.17 -5.32 -9.02
CA PHE A 186 -9.21 -5.19 -7.99
C PHE A 186 -9.69 -3.74 -7.79
N ILE A 187 -11.00 -3.51 -7.95
CA ILE A 187 -11.63 -2.24 -7.61
C ILE A 187 -11.91 -2.23 -6.11
N GLY A 188 -11.39 -1.22 -5.41
CA GLY A 188 -11.55 -1.10 -3.97
C GLY A 188 -12.86 -0.39 -3.57
N ASN A 189 -13.27 0.61 -4.34
CA ASN A 189 -14.53 1.31 -4.14
C ASN A 189 -15.20 1.53 -5.50
N PHE A 190 -16.35 0.89 -5.71
CA PHE A 190 -17.14 1.01 -6.91
C PHE A 190 -18.41 1.80 -6.62
N ARG A 191 -18.79 2.72 -7.51
CA ARG A 191 -20.05 3.47 -7.42
C ARG A 191 -20.87 3.31 -8.69
N LEU A 192 -22.05 2.72 -8.55
CA LEU A 192 -23.06 2.68 -9.61
C LEU A 192 -23.91 3.96 -9.53
N ILE A 193 -23.85 4.76 -10.59
CA ILE A 193 -24.48 6.08 -10.68
C ILE A 193 -25.58 6.02 -11.74
N GLY A 194 -26.66 6.74 -11.52
CA GLY A 194 -27.71 6.93 -12.52
C GLY A 194 -28.59 8.12 -12.18
N SER A 195 -29.30 8.61 -13.19
CA SER A 195 -30.31 9.66 -13.09
C SER A 195 -31.74 9.12 -13.19
N LYS A 196 -31.92 7.85 -13.58
CA LYS A 196 -33.21 7.17 -13.70
C LYS A 196 -33.05 5.64 -13.65
N SER A 197 -34.15 4.92 -13.48
CA SER A 197 -34.15 3.45 -13.53
C SER A 197 -33.53 2.95 -14.85
N PRO A 198 -32.38 2.26 -14.82
CA PRO A 198 -31.74 1.72 -16.01
C PRO A 198 -32.37 0.39 -16.43
N LYS A 199 -31.94 -0.10 -17.59
CA LYS A 199 -32.21 -1.49 -18.00
C LYS A 199 -31.42 -2.44 -17.12
N VAL A 200 -32.07 -3.53 -16.68
CA VAL A 200 -31.48 -4.55 -15.80
C VAL A 200 -30.21 -5.15 -16.40
N GLU A 201 -30.19 -5.39 -17.71
CA GLU A 201 -29.05 -5.98 -18.43
C GLU A 201 -27.81 -5.10 -18.30
N ARG A 202 -27.95 -3.77 -18.44
CA ARG A 202 -26.81 -2.85 -18.31
C ARG A 202 -26.22 -2.85 -16.91
N VAL A 203 -27.06 -2.95 -15.89
CA VAL A 203 -26.59 -3.00 -14.50
C VAL A 203 -25.83 -4.29 -14.26
N ARG A 204 -26.38 -5.42 -14.72
CA ARG A 204 -25.73 -6.73 -14.63
C ARG A 204 -24.38 -6.74 -15.34
N ASP A 205 -24.32 -6.22 -16.57
CA ASP A 205 -23.09 -6.20 -17.36
C ASP A 205 -22.01 -5.34 -16.69
N ILE A 206 -22.37 -4.16 -16.16
CA ILE A 206 -21.43 -3.32 -15.39
C ILE A 206 -20.91 -4.05 -14.15
N LEU A 207 -21.80 -4.66 -13.36
CA LEU A 207 -21.41 -5.34 -12.13
C LEU A 207 -20.52 -6.56 -12.42
N ARG A 208 -20.78 -7.30 -13.51
CA ARG A 208 -19.93 -8.40 -13.98
C ARG A 208 -18.57 -7.93 -14.48
N SER A 209 -18.53 -6.80 -15.18
CA SER A 209 -17.28 -6.19 -15.62
C SER A 209 -16.48 -5.60 -14.44
N ALA A 210 -17.15 -5.23 -13.34
CA ALA A 210 -16.53 -4.65 -12.16
C ALA A 210 -15.98 -5.76 -11.23
N ASN A 211 -14.66 -6.01 -11.26
CA ASN A 211 -14.01 -6.91 -10.31
C ASN A 211 -13.82 -6.24 -8.92
N VAL A 212 -14.92 -6.03 -8.20
CA VAL A 212 -14.93 -5.28 -6.93
C VAL A 212 -14.58 -6.19 -5.75
N LEU A 213 -13.52 -5.86 -5.01
CA LEU A 213 -13.16 -6.55 -3.76
C LEU A 213 -13.56 -5.79 -2.49
N GLY A 214 -13.81 -4.48 -2.59
CA GLY A 214 -14.18 -3.66 -1.46
C GLY A 214 -15.66 -3.30 -1.48
N THR A 215 -15.95 -2.01 -1.55
CA THR A 215 -17.32 -1.49 -1.40
C THR A 215 -18.00 -1.23 -2.74
N ILE A 216 -19.25 -1.66 -2.86
CA ILE A 216 -20.16 -1.25 -3.92
C ILE A 216 -21.15 -0.25 -3.34
N ARG A 217 -21.18 0.97 -3.90
CA ARG A 217 -22.14 2.02 -3.56
C ARG A 217 -23.12 2.23 -4.71
N VAL A 218 -24.40 2.23 -4.43
CA VAL A 218 -25.45 2.40 -5.45
C VAL A 218 -26.23 3.68 -5.18
N SER A 219 -26.48 4.45 -6.24
CA SER A 219 -27.29 5.68 -6.16
C SER A 219 -28.79 5.34 -6.15
N HIS A 220 -29.60 6.07 -5.39
CA HIS A 220 -31.06 5.91 -5.26
C HIS A 220 -31.78 5.62 -6.59
N GLN A 221 -31.47 6.41 -7.64
CA GLN A 221 -32.18 6.41 -8.92
C GLN A 221 -32.06 5.10 -9.70
N ILE A 222 -31.16 4.20 -9.31
CA ILE A 222 -30.97 2.92 -9.99
C ILE A 222 -32.17 1.99 -9.76
N GLY A 223 -32.88 2.13 -8.63
CA GLY A 223 -33.98 1.22 -8.31
C GLY A 223 -33.51 -0.21 -8.02
N SER A 224 -34.47 -1.12 -7.94
CA SER A 224 -34.25 -2.56 -7.72
C SER A 224 -33.42 -3.26 -8.80
N ALA A 225 -33.19 -2.62 -9.96
CA ALA A 225 -32.33 -3.14 -11.01
C ALA A 225 -30.90 -3.42 -10.53
N CYS A 226 -30.43 -2.78 -9.44
CA CYS A 226 -29.13 -3.08 -8.85
C CYS A 226 -29.04 -4.40 -8.08
N MET A 227 -30.17 -5.00 -7.72
CA MET A 227 -30.24 -6.26 -6.96
C MET A 227 -29.88 -7.47 -7.83
N GLN A 228 -28.67 -7.44 -8.38
CA GLN A 228 -28.04 -8.54 -9.11
C GLN A 228 -27.19 -9.37 -8.16
N GLU A 229 -26.89 -10.60 -8.55
CA GLU A 229 -26.10 -11.55 -7.75
C GLU A 229 -24.76 -10.97 -7.29
N GLU A 230 -24.11 -10.19 -8.15
CA GLU A 230 -22.83 -9.54 -7.88
C GLU A 230 -22.92 -8.48 -6.77
N LEU A 231 -24.05 -7.76 -6.67
CA LEU A 231 -24.29 -6.83 -5.55
C LEU A 231 -24.68 -7.61 -4.30
N ILE A 232 -25.65 -8.53 -4.41
CA ILE A 232 -26.21 -9.31 -3.29
C ILE A 232 -25.11 -10.04 -2.51
N ASN A 233 -24.14 -10.62 -3.23
CA ASN A 233 -23.04 -11.40 -2.65
C ASN A 233 -21.76 -10.58 -2.41
N SER A 234 -21.79 -9.27 -2.64
CA SER A 234 -20.62 -8.41 -2.41
C SER A 234 -20.29 -8.30 -0.91
N LYS A 235 -19.05 -7.92 -0.59
CA LYS A 235 -18.60 -7.84 0.81
C LYS A 235 -19.21 -6.63 1.54
N HIS A 236 -19.15 -5.46 0.92
CA HIS A 236 -19.54 -4.20 1.53
C HIS A 236 -20.47 -3.43 0.59
N ILE A 237 -21.70 -3.19 1.03
CA ILE A 237 -22.73 -2.51 0.25
C ILE A 237 -23.06 -1.17 0.90
N VAL A 238 -23.24 -0.13 0.08
CA VAL A 238 -23.84 1.14 0.49
C VAL A 238 -24.96 1.47 -0.48
N LEU A 239 -26.18 1.58 0.02
CA LEU A 239 -27.33 1.99 -0.78
C LEU A 239 -27.69 3.44 -0.41
N ASP A 240 -27.48 4.37 -1.35
CA ASP A 240 -27.87 5.77 -1.18
C ASP A 240 -29.40 5.86 -1.27
N ASP A 241 -30.05 6.13 -0.14
CA ASP A 241 -31.48 6.40 -0.03
C ASP A 241 -32.41 5.47 -0.85
N PRO A 242 -32.33 4.13 -0.67
CA PRO A 242 -33.06 3.18 -1.50
C PRO A 242 -34.54 3.08 -1.08
N GLU A 243 -35.35 4.08 -1.41
CA GLU A 243 -36.81 4.07 -1.16
C GLU A 243 -37.56 2.89 -1.80
N TRP A 244 -36.95 2.28 -2.82
CA TRP A 244 -37.45 1.11 -3.53
C TRP A 244 -37.19 -0.21 -2.81
N ILE A 245 -36.30 -0.25 -1.79
CA ILE A 245 -35.90 -1.51 -1.16
C ILE A 245 -37.09 -2.16 -0.45
N SER A 246 -37.40 -3.41 -0.81
CA SER A 246 -38.44 -4.20 -0.17
C SER A 246 -37.90 -5.08 0.97
N ARG A 247 -38.81 -5.71 1.72
CA ARG A 247 -38.46 -6.75 2.69
C ARG A 247 -37.67 -7.86 2.03
N GLU A 248 -38.18 -8.40 0.92
CA GLU A 248 -37.58 -9.52 0.20
C GLU A 248 -36.15 -9.20 -0.25
N GLU A 249 -35.93 -7.97 -0.74
CA GLU A 249 -34.62 -7.49 -1.15
C GLU A 249 -33.66 -7.37 0.04
N LEU A 250 -34.10 -6.80 1.17
CA LEU A 250 -33.32 -6.74 2.41
C LEU A 250 -32.92 -8.15 2.89
N LEU A 251 -33.88 -9.07 2.92
CA LEU A 251 -33.69 -10.45 3.39
C LEU A 251 -32.82 -11.29 2.45
N SER A 252 -32.71 -10.90 1.17
CA SER A 252 -31.86 -11.57 0.18
C SER A 252 -30.38 -11.23 0.29
N LEU A 253 -30.01 -10.15 1.00
CA LEU A 253 -28.63 -9.67 1.06
C LEU A 253 -27.71 -10.65 1.78
N ASN A 254 -26.71 -11.17 1.06
CA ASN A 254 -25.65 -12.00 1.60
C ASN A 254 -24.33 -11.23 1.59
N CYS A 255 -24.19 -10.23 2.44
CA CYS A 255 -23.01 -9.38 2.53
C CYS A 255 -22.35 -9.43 3.91
N ILE A 256 -21.16 -8.86 4.04
CA ILE A 256 -20.47 -8.71 5.34
C ILE A 256 -20.94 -7.43 6.02
N THR A 257 -20.96 -6.31 5.28
CA THR A 257 -21.49 -5.06 5.79
C THR A 257 -22.45 -4.40 4.81
N VAL A 258 -23.51 -3.79 5.34
CA VAL A 258 -24.45 -3.00 4.56
C VAL A 258 -24.79 -1.68 5.27
N ASP A 259 -24.78 -0.59 4.51
CA ASP A 259 -25.25 0.74 4.92
C ASP A 259 -26.44 1.14 4.04
N ILE A 260 -27.59 1.38 4.66
CA ILE A 260 -28.85 1.73 4.01
C ILE A 260 -29.23 3.14 4.44
N GLY A 261 -29.29 4.05 3.46
CA GLY A 261 -29.77 5.42 3.64
C GLY A 261 -31.27 5.50 3.93
N HIS A 262 -31.88 6.63 3.60
CA HIS A 262 -33.33 6.82 3.71
C HIS A 262 -34.10 5.76 2.91
N ASN A 263 -35.08 5.11 3.54
CA ASN A 263 -35.84 4.01 2.95
C ASN A 263 -37.27 3.98 3.50
N ASN A 264 -38.09 3.08 2.97
CA ASN A 264 -39.48 2.87 3.34
C ASN A 264 -39.71 1.60 4.17
N LEU A 265 -38.66 0.96 4.68
CA LEU A 265 -38.80 -0.26 5.47
C LEU A 265 -39.52 0.04 6.78
N THR A 266 -40.50 -0.78 7.11
CA THR A 266 -41.32 -0.71 8.32
C THR A 266 -40.60 -1.33 9.51
N ALA A 267 -41.14 -1.16 10.72
CA ALA A 267 -40.60 -1.85 11.88
C ALA A 267 -40.68 -3.39 11.74
N ASP A 268 -41.74 -3.88 11.09
CA ASP A 268 -41.96 -5.31 10.86
C ASP A 268 -40.94 -5.89 9.85
N ASP A 269 -40.53 -5.13 8.85
CA ASP A 269 -39.49 -5.57 7.90
C ASP A 269 -38.14 -5.74 8.59
N LEU A 270 -37.79 -4.81 9.49
CA LEU A 270 -36.57 -4.89 10.29
C LEU A 270 -36.65 -6.01 11.33
N ASN A 271 -37.82 -6.24 11.91
CA ASN A 271 -38.05 -7.37 12.80
C ASN A 271 -37.87 -8.70 12.07
N ALA A 272 -38.45 -8.83 10.87
CA ALA A 272 -38.29 -10.02 10.03
C ALA A 272 -36.81 -10.30 9.71
N PHE A 273 -36.03 -9.26 9.43
CA PHE A 273 -34.58 -9.39 9.25
C PHE A 273 -33.86 -9.91 10.50
N LEU A 274 -34.16 -9.37 11.67
CA LEU A 274 -33.54 -9.81 12.92
C LEU A 274 -33.93 -11.25 13.26
N LEU A 275 -35.20 -11.63 13.03
CA LEU A 275 -35.68 -13.00 13.21
C LEU A 275 -35.02 -13.96 12.21
N GLN A 276 -34.89 -13.58 10.94
CA GLN A 276 -34.16 -14.40 9.97
C GLN A 276 -32.72 -14.63 10.44
N TRP A 277 -32.01 -13.58 10.88
CA TRP A 277 -30.64 -13.75 11.38
C TRP A 277 -30.57 -14.70 12.60
N MET A 278 -31.58 -14.65 13.48
CA MET A 278 -31.67 -15.52 14.66
C MET A 278 -31.87 -16.99 14.31
N PHE A 279 -32.60 -17.31 13.24
CA PHE A 279 -33.00 -18.69 12.93
C PHE A 279 -32.32 -19.29 11.70
N ILE A 280 -31.67 -18.49 10.87
CA ILE A 280 -30.94 -18.99 9.69
C ILE A 280 -29.65 -19.70 10.11
N ASP A 281 -29.24 -20.71 9.34
CA ASP A 281 -28.02 -21.46 9.59
C ASP A 281 -26.76 -20.58 9.52
N SER A 282 -25.73 -20.98 10.28
CA SER A 282 -24.49 -20.21 10.45
C SER A 282 -23.67 -19.99 9.18
N ASP A 283 -23.75 -20.92 8.25
CA ASP A 283 -23.08 -20.92 6.95
C ASP A 283 -23.85 -20.10 5.90
N GLN A 284 -25.13 -19.79 6.15
CA GLN A 284 -25.99 -19.03 5.25
C GLN A 284 -25.95 -17.51 5.48
N THR A 285 -25.30 -17.04 6.56
CA THR A 285 -25.15 -15.60 6.82
C THR A 285 -23.70 -15.20 7.11
N ARG A 286 -23.25 -14.18 6.37
CA ARG A 286 -21.92 -13.57 6.52
C ARG A 286 -21.95 -12.20 7.19
N LEU A 287 -23.14 -11.73 7.56
CA LEU A 287 -23.35 -10.38 8.05
C LEU A 287 -22.59 -10.15 9.36
N GLU A 288 -21.84 -9.05 9.39
CA GLU A 288 -21.12 -8.54 10.55
C GLU A 288 -21.65 -7.19 11.02
N ARG A 289 -22.13 -6.36 10.09
CA ARG A 289 -22.65 -5.03 10.41
C ARG A 289 -23.74 -4.60 9.43
N MET A 290 -24.89 -4.21 9.95
CA MET A 290 -25.88 -3.42 9.22
C MET A 290 -26.03 -2.07 9.90
N GLU A 291 -25.98 -1.01 9.09
CA GLU A 291 -26.37 0.34 9.47
C GLU A 291 -27.55 0.75 8.60
N ILE A 292 -28.63 1.21 9.22
CA ILE A 292 -29.82 1.62 8.48
C ILE A 292 -30.42 2.89 9.08
N THR A 293 -30.77 3.85 8.22
CA THR A 293 -31.55 5.01 8.62
C THR A 293 -33.02 4.60 8.72
N LEU A 294 -33.61 4.74 9.92
CA LEU A 294 -34.99 4.35 10.15
C LEU A 294 -35.95 5.26 9.36
N SER A 295 -36.92 4.64 8.68
CA SER A 295 -38.06 5.34 8.10
C SER A 295 -38.86 6.07 9.20
N PRO A 296 -39.66 7.10 8.87
CA PRO A 296 -40.51 7.77 9.86
C PRO A 296 -41.44 6.81 10.62
N GLU A 297 -41.91 5.76 9.95
CA GLU A 297 -42.75 4.73 10.54
C GLU A 297 -41.96 3.84 11.51
N ALA A 298 -40.87 3.22 11.04
CA ALA A 298 -40.02 2.37 11.87
C ALA A 298 -39.46 3.13 13.09
N PHE A 299 -39.17 4.42 12.92
CA PHE A 299 -38.72 5.28 14.00
C PHE A 299 -39.78 5.51 15.10
N ARG A 300 -41.06 5.59 14.74
CA ARG A 300 -42.17 5.67 15.72
C ARG A 300 -42.41 4.33 16.41
N ASN A 301 -42.19 3.25 15.68
CA ASN A 301 -42.49 1.88 16.11
C ASN A 301 -41.24 1.08 16.52
N LYS A 302 -40.21 1.73 17.08
CA LYS A 302 -38.93 1.07 17.42
C LYS A 302 -39.07 -0.19 18.28
N ALA A 303 -40.04 -0.21 19.20
CA ALA A 303 -40.28 -1.37 20.05
C ALA A 303 -40.71 -2.61 19.25
N GLN A 304 -41.41 -2.43 18.12
CA GLN A 304 -41.83 -3.52 17.24
C GLN A 304 -40.65 -4.16 16.52
N ILE A 305 -39.58 -3.40 16.23
CA ILE A 305 -38.36 -3.94 15.58
C ILE A 305 -37.77 -5.10 16.38
N THR A 306 -37.83 -5.03 17.71
CA THR A 306 -37.26 -6.06 18.60
C THR A 306 -38.28 -7.03 19.17
N ASN A 307 -39.52 -7.02 18.68
CA ASN A 307 -40.58 -7.89 19.18
C ASN A 307 -40.23 -9.37 18.96
N GLY A 308 -40.56 -10.22 19.92
CA GLY A 308 -40.25 -11.66 19.88
C GLY A 308 -38.78 -12.03 20.12
N LEU A 309 -37.88 -11.05 20.31
CA LEU A 309 -36.47 -11.33 20.62
C LEU A 309 -36.23 -11.32 22.14
N MET A 310 -35.43 -12.28 22.62
CA MET A 310 -34.92 -12.27 23.99
C MET A 310 -33.75 -11.27 24.09
N LEU A 311 -34.06 -10.08 24.61
CA LEU A 311 -33.08 -9.00 24.74
C LEU A 311 -32.29 -9.14 26.05
N LEU A 312 -30.97 -9.05 25.95
CA LEU A 312 -30.05 -9.10 27.06
C LEU A 312 -29.42 -7.72 27.28
N ASP A 313 -29.27 -7.33 28.54
CA ASP A 313 -28.46 -6.16 28.88
C ASP A 313 -26.98 -6.45 28.68
N TRP A 314 -26.21 -5.38 28.47
CA TRP A 314 -24.76 -5.49 28.34
C TRP A 314 -24.14 -6.12 29.59
N ASP A 315 -23.39 -7.21 29.38
CA ASP A 315 -22.58 -7.87 30.40
C ASP A 315 -21.09 -7.73 30.01
N PRO A 316 -20.26 -7.02 30.81
CA PRO A 316 -18.84 -6.85 30.53
C PRO A 316 -18.05 -8.17 30.49
N ARG A 317 -18.61 -9.27 31.03
CA ARG A 317 -18.01 -10.61 30.94
C ARG A 317 -18.25 -11.28 29.59
N ARG A 318 -19.26 -10.85 28.84
CA ARG A 318 -19.63 -11.40 27.53
C ARG A 318 -18.96 -10.66 26.39
N ARG A 319 -18.90 -9.32 26.47
CA ARG A 319 -18.29 -8.45 25.47
C ARG A 319 -17.89 -7.10 26.05
N GLU A 320 -17.04 -6.39 25.32
CA GLU A 320 -16.73 -5.00 25.61
C GLU A 320 -17.95 -4.08 25.45
N GLY A 321 -17.88 -2.94 26.10
CA GLY A 321 -18.90 -1.90 25.99
C GLY A 321 -18.88 -1.23 24.62
N GLU A 322 -17.75 -1.23 23.92
CA GLU A 322 -17.57 -0.48 22.68
C GLU A 322 -17.25 -1.39 21.49
N HIS A 323 -17.96 -1.18 20.37
CA HIS A 323 -17.82 -1.96 19.16
C HIS A 323 -16.92 -1.23 18.14
N PHE A 324 -15.89 -1.93 17.66
CA PHE A 324 -15.04 -1.48 16.57
C PHE A 324 -14.28 -2.67 15.95
N ASP A 325 -13.89 -2.55 14.68
CA ASP A 325 -13.05 -3.56 14.02
C ASP A 325 -11.60 -3.45 14.52
N SER A 326 -11.11 -4.49 15.20
CA SER A 326 -9.75 -4.52 15.71
C SER A 326 -8.71 -4.46 14.57
N SER A 327 -8.99 -5.05 13.41
CA SER A 327 -8.10 -5.07 12.24
C SER A 327 -7.82 -3.67 11.71
N TYR A 328 -8.83 -2.79 11.72
CA TYR A 328 -8.72 -1.39 11.33
C TYR A 328 -7.71 -0.63 12.20
N TYR A 329 -7.68 -0.91 13.51
CA TYR A 329 -6.84 -0.20 14.48
C TYR A 329 -5.44 -0.80 14.67
N LEU A 330 -5.18 -2.03 14.20
CA LEU A 330 -3.83 -2.62 14.27
C LEU A 330 -2.79 -1.84 13.44
N SER A 331 -3.23 -1.22 12.35
CA SER A 331 -2.36 -0.44 11.46
C SER A 331 -2.19 1.03 11.88
N ARG A 332 -3.02 1.53 12.80
CA ARG A 332 -3.08 2.96 13.18
C ARG A 332 -2.49 3.24 14.56
N SER A 333 -1.97 4.46 14.73
CA SER A 333 -1.45 4.94 16.02
C SER A 333 -2.56 5.44 16.96
N THR A 334 -3.69 5.93 16.41
CA THR A 334 -4.80 6.50 17.17
C THR A 334 -5.98 5.54 17.25
N ILE A 335 -6.55 5.35 18.44
CA ILE A 335 -7.67 4.42 18.71
C ILE A 335 -9.05 5.07 18.54
N ARG A 336 -9.14 6.38 18.28
CA ARG A 336 -10.43 7.09 18.26
C ARG A 336 -10.74 7.69 16.90
N ASP A 337 -11.30 6.89 16.01
CA ASP A 337 -12.07 7.40 14.88
C ASP A 337 -13.57 7.34 15.24
N PRO A 338 -14.25 8.49 15.40
CA PRO A 338 -15.67 8.51 15.77
C PRO A 338 -16.59 7.84 14.73
N TYR A 339 -16.14 7.63 13.49
CA TYR A 339 -16.93 6.95 12.45
C TYR A 339 -16.86 5.41 12.52
N HIS A 340 -15.87 4.88 13.23
CA HIS A 340 -15.61 3.44 13.35
C HIS A 340 -15.79 2.92 14.78
N PHE A 341 -16.37 3.74 15.65
CA PHE A 341 -16.46 3.49 17.09
C PHE A 341 -17.89 3.71 17.55
N LEU A 342 -18.50 2.69 18.15
CA LEU A 342 -19.87 2.75 18.67
C LEU A 342 -19.89 2.35 20.14
N ASP A 343 -20.48 3.20 20.99
CA ASP A 343 -20.75 2.84 22.38
C ASP A 343 -22.03 1.99 22.44
N CYS A 344 -21.86 0.76 22.93
CA CYS A 344 -22.87 -0.29 23.00
C CYS A 344 -23.16 -0.69 24.46
N LYS A 345 -22.84 0.15 25.45
CA LYS A 345 -23.13 -0.16 26.87
C LYS A 345 -24.61 -0.09 27.22
N PHE A 346 -25.37 0.74 26.52
CA PHE A 346 -26.80 0.95 26.75
C PHE A 346 -27.69 0.32 25.67
N SER A 347 -27.11 -0.45 24.75
CA SER A 347 -27.83 -1.20 23.73
C SER A 347 -28.23 -2.58 24.24
N LYS A 348 -29.09 -3.26 23.46
CA LYS A 348 -29.58 -4.61 23.79
C LYS A 348 -28.87 -5.64 22.93
N ASP A 349 -28.54 -6.77 23.53
CA ASP A 349 -27.94 -7.90 22.86
C ASP A 349 -28.96 -8.99 22.57
N ILE A 350 -28.73 -9.74 21.49
CA ILE A 350 -29.40 -11.00 21.20
C ILE A 350 -28.33 -12.09 21.07
N LEU A 351 -28.60 -13.25 21.68
CA LEU A 351 -27.72 -14.40 21.65
C LEU A 351 -28.41 -15.53 20.88
N ARG A 352 -27.75 -16.00 19.84
CA ARG A 352 -28.21 -17.11 19.02
C ARG A 352 -27.73 -18.44 19.59
N ASP A 353 -28.42 -19.53 19.27
CA ASP A 353 -28.13 -20.87 19.82
C ASP A 353 -26.75 -21.41 19.45
N ASP A 354 -26.21 -21.00 18.29
CA ASP A 354 -24.83 -21.31 17.88
C ASP A 354 -23.76 -20.51 18.65
N GLY A 355 -24.18 -19.66 19.58
CA GLY A 355 -23.32 -18.81 20.37
C GLY A 355 -22.91 -17.50 19.69
N ARG A 356 -23.40 -17.17 18.49
CA ARG A 356 -23.18 -15.83 17.92
C ARG A 356 -23.94 -14.78 18.72
N LEU A 357 -23.26 -13.66 19.01
CA LEU A 357 -23.82 -12.53 19.75
C LEU A 357 -23.95 -11.35 18.80
N ALA A 358 -25.11 -10.69 18.81
CA ALA A 358 -25.30 -9.43 18.11
C ALA A 358 -25.88 -8.36 19.03
N THR A 359 -25.58 -7.11 18.71
CA THR A 359 -26.10 -5.93 19.42
C THR A 359 -27.01 -5.12 18.50
N ILE A 360 -28.14 -4.72 19.06
CA ILE A 360 -29.11 -3.81 18.45
C ILE A 360 -28.95 -2.45 19.13
N LEU A 361 -28.36 -1.50 18.42
CA LEU A 361 -28.09 -0.14 18.90
C LEU A 361 -28.92 0.87 18.12
N PHE A 362 -29.78 1.59 18.81
CA PHE A 362 -30.45 2.78 18.28
C PHE A 362 -29.63 4.02 18.60
N TYR A 363 -29.17 4.73 17.57
CA TYR A 363 -28.42 5.98 17.74
C TYR A 363 -28.95 7.06 16.81
N GLY A 364 -29.57 8.09 17.38
CA GLY A 364 -30.30 9.09 16.62
C GLY A 364 -31.44 8.46 15.80
N LYS A 365 -31.43 8.70 14.47
CA LYS A 365 -32.37 8.12 13.49
C LYS A 365 -31.87 6.82 12.88
N LYS A 366 -30.78 6.23 13.39
CA LYS A 366 -30.18 5.02 12.84
C LYS A 366 -30.36 3.83 13.76
N LEU A 367 -30.48 2.67 13.14
CA LEU A 367 -30.33 1.37 13.77
C LEU A 367 -29.00 0.77 13.30
N TYR A 368 -28.24 0.27 14.27
CA TYR A 368 -27.02 -0.49 14.06
C TYR A 368 -27.27 -1.92 14.54
N PHE A 369 -27.07 -2.89 13.66
CA PHE A 369 -27.03 -4.30 13.99
C PHE A 369 -25.59 -4.80 13.85
N LEU A 370 -24.99 -5.18 14.97
CA LEU A 370 -23.55 -5.41 15.10
C LEU A 370 -23.30 -6.84 15.58
N VAL A 371 -22.71 -7.69 14.75
CA VAL A 371 -22.39 -9.07 15.10
C VAL A 371 -20.96 -9.15 15.64
N TRP A 372 -20.80 -9.63 16.86
CA TRP A 372 -19.52 -9.67 17.54
C TRP A 372 -18.69 -10.89 17.15
N LYS A 373 -17.84 -10.73 16.12
CA LYS A 373 -16.77 -11.71 15.83
C LYS A 373 -15.65 -11.68 16.86
N ASP A 374 -15.27 -10.47 17.29
CA ASP A 374 -14.31 -10.23 18.36
C ASP A 374 -15.03 -9.51 19.50
N ARG A 375 -15.38 -10.26 20.56
CA ARG A 375 -16.08 -9.72 21.72
C ARG A 375 -15.18 -8.83 22.61
N PHE A 376 -13.86 -8.91 22.44
CA PHE A 376 -12.88 -8.20 23.27
C PHE A 376 -11.77 -7.55 22.45
N PRO A 377 -12.11 -6.59 21.55
CA PRO A 377 -11.17 -6.05 20.58
C PRO A 377 -9.98 -5.31 21.22
N TYR A 378 -10.14 -4.73 22.41
CA TYR A 378 -9.02 -4.15 23.16
C TYR A 378 -7.96 -5.19 23.55
N LYS A 379 -8.40 -6.37 24.00
CA LYS A 379 -7.51 -7.49 24.33
C LYS A 379 -6.79 -7.96 23.06
N THR A 380 -7.52 -8.15 21.97
CA THR A 380 -6.95 -8.52 20.66
C THR A 380 -5.87 -7.56 20.21
N ILE A 381 -6.11 -6.24 20.27
CA ILE A 381 -5.10 -5.23 19.92
C ILE A 381 -3.90 -5.29 20.85
N LYS A 382 -4.13 -5.40 22.16
CA LYS A 382 -3.06 -5.47 23.17
C LYS A 382 -2.15 -6.68 22.93
N ASP A 383 -2.74 -7.84 22.68
CA ASP A 383 -2.02 -9.09 22.43
C ASP A 383 -1.27 -9.03 21.10
N ALA A 384 -1.89 -8.52 20.04
CA ALA A 384 -1.23 -8.35 18.74
C ALA A 384 -0.03 -7.38 18.83
N LYS A 385 -0.16 -6.26 19.54
CA LYS A 385 0.94 -5.31 19.77
C LYS A 385 2.06 -5.93 20.60
N LYS A 386 1.72 -6.72 21.62
CA LYS A 386 2.69 -7.48 22.43
C LYS A 386 3.47 -8.47 21.55
N GLN A 387 2.79 -9.29 20.76
CA GLN A 387 3.41 -10.23 19.83
C GLN A 387 4.30 -9.52 18.79
N GLN A 388 3.87 -8.36 18.28
CA GLN A 388 4.67 -7.56 17.36
C GLN A 388 5.96 -7.07 18.02
N LYS A 389 5.89 -6.62 19.28
CA LYS A 389 7.05 -6.20 20.07
C LYS A 389 8.02 -7.37 20.30
N GLU A 390 7.51 -8.53 20.69
CA GLU A 390 8.30 -9.76 20.89
C GLU A 390 8.99 -10.20 19.59
N ARG A 391 8.28 -10.18 18.46
CA ARG A 391 8.87 -10.47 17.14
C ARG A 391 9.99 -9.49 16.78
N LYS A 392 9.82 -8.19 17.07
CA LYS A 392 10.86 -7.17 16.86
C LYS A 392 12.08 -7.43 17.74
N VAL A 393 11.89 -7.78 19.01
CA VAL A 393 12.96 -8.12 19.95
C VAL A 393 13.70 -9.38 19.48
N LYS A 394 12.97 -10.45 19.15
CA LYS A 394 13.56 -11.69 18.61
C LYS A 394 14.40 -11.42 17.36
N LYS A 395 13.89 -10.62 16.41
CA LYS A 395 14.65 -10.25 15.20
C LYS A 395 15.93 -9.45 15.51
N LYS A 396 15.90 -8.56 16.50
CA LYS A 396 17.09 -7.82 16.95
C LYS A 396 18.10 -8.76 17.61
N LEU A 397 17.63 -9.66 18.48
CA LEU A 397 18.48 -10.64 19.16
C LEU A 397 19.14 -11.60 18.17
N THR A 398 18.38 -12.13 17.20
CA THR A 398 18.91 -12.98 16.14
C THR A 398 19.98 -12.28 15.31
N ARG A 399 19.79 -10.99 14.99
CA ARG A 399 20.81 -10.20 14.30
C ARG A 399 22.07 -10.06 15.14
N ALA A 400 21.94 -9.63 16.40
CA ALA A 400 23.07 -9.50 17.31
C ALA A 400 23.83 -10.82 17.51
N LEU A 401 23.11 -11.95 17.61
CA LEU A 401 23.71 -13.28 17.72
C LEU A 401 24.46 -13.66 16.44
N ASN A 402 23.88 -13.43 15.27
CA ASN A 402 24.53 -13.71 13.98
C ASN A 402 25.78 -12.84 13.77
N ASP A 403 25.72 -11.57 14.17
CA ASP A 403 26.87 -10.66 14.11
C ASP A 403 27.98 -11.13 15.06
N ALA A 404 27.63 -11.51 16.29
CA ALA A 404 28.60 -12.06 17.26
C ALA A 404 29.22 -13.40 16.79
N LEU A 405 28.43 -14.30 16.20
CA LEU A 405 28.93 -15.54 15.60
C LEU A 405 29.88 -15.27 14.43
N ARG A 406 29.56 -14.29 13.60
CA ARG A 406 30.43 -13.87 12.49
C ARG A 406 31.76 -13.33 13.00
N ASP A 407 31.74 -12.48 14.02
CA ASP A 407 32.95 -11.94 14.64
C ASP A 407 33.80 -13.04 15.28
N LEU A 408 33.16 -14.01 15.94
CA LEU A 408 33.86 -15.17 16.52
C LEU A 408 34.50 -16.05 15.44
N ASN A 409 33.81 -16.29 14.33
CA ASN A 409 34.38 -17.03 13.19
C ASN A 409 35.57 -16.29 12.56
N VAL A 410 35.48 -14.96 12.41
CA VAL A 410 36.61 -14.16 11.91
C VAL A 410 37.81 -14.25 12.85
N ARG A 411 37.60 -14.15 14.17
CA ARG A 411 38.68 -14.31 15.16
C ARG A 411 39.29 -15.71 15.13
N SER A 412 38.46 -16.75 15.11
CA SER A 412 38.91 -18.13 15.02
C SER A 412 39.71 -18.40 13.74
N GLN A 413 39.29 -17.83 12.61
CA GLN A 413 40.01 -17.95 11.35
C GLN A 413 41.37 -17.22 11.41
N ASN A 414 41.42 -16.04 12.01
CA ASN A 414 42.66 -15.29 12.19
C ASN A 414 43.64 -16.03 13.11
N GLU A 415 43.17 -16.60 14.22
CA GLU A 415 43.98 -17.43 15.12
C GLU A 415 44.50 -18.69 14.42
N TRP A 416 43.66 -19.32 13.59
CA TRP A 416 44.07 -20.48 12.79
C TRP A 416 45.14 -20.09 11.76
N ASN A 417 44.96 -18.98 11.04
CA ASN A 417 45.96 -18.46 10.11
C ASN A 417 47.30 -18.18 10.81
N GLN A 418 47.28 -17.51 11.98
CA GLN A 418 48.49 -17.23 12.75
C GLN A 418 49.21 -18.50 13.22
N LYS A 419 48.47 -19.53 13.65
CA LYS A 419 49.06 -20.82 14.05
C LYS A 419 49.69 -21.53 12.84
N THR A 420 49.05 -21.48 11.68
CA THR A 420 49.56 -22.06 10.44
C THR A 420 50.83 -21.34 9.97
N GLU A 421 50.82 -20.00 9.94
CA GLU A 421 52.00 -19.19 9.61
C GLU A 421 53.17 -19.45 10.56
N TRP A 422 52.90 -19.54 11.86
CA TRP A 422 53.92 -19.89 12.85
C TRP A 422 54.50 -21.29 12.61
N LEU A 423 53.65 -22.28 12.32
CA LEU A 423 54.09 -23.65 12.05
C LEU A 423 54.93 -23.72 10.76
N GLU A 424 54.56 -23.00 9.72
CA GLU A 424 55.33 -22.86 8.48
C GLU A 424 56.69 -22.22 8.74
N ALA A 425 56.74 -21.16 9.56
CA ALA A 425 57.99 -20.51 9.95
C ALA A 425 58.92 -21.47 10.72
N VAL A 426 58.39 -22.22 11.69
CA VAL A 426 59.15 -23.23 12.46
C VAL A 426 59.68 -24.33 11.53
N LEU A 427 58.86 -24.82 10.60
CA LEU A 427 59.27 -25.84 9.62
C LEU A 427 60.37 -25.32 8.70
N LYS A 428 60.27 -24.05 8.25
CA LYS A 428 61.28 -23.41 7.41
C LYS A 428 62.61 -23.25 8.15
N THR A 429 62.58 -22.77 9.40
CA THR A 429 63.78 -22.66 10.24
C THR A 429 64.40 -24.02 10.51
N ARG A 430 63.61 -25.04 10.85
CA ARG A 430 64.12 -26.41 11.05
C ARG A 430 64.75 -27.00 9.78
N LYS A 431 64.16 -26.76 8.61
CA LYS A 431 64.76 -27.16 7.33
C LYS A 431 66.09 -26.45 7.07
N ALA A 432 66.17 -25.15 7.33
CA ALA A 432 67.40 -24.39 7.17
C ALA A 432 68.52 -24.89 8.10
N VAL A 433 68.20 -25.12 9.38
CA VAL A 433 69.17 -25.69 10.36
C VAL A 433 69.61 -27.09 9.93
N ALA A 434 68.68 -27.95 9.49
CA ALA A 434 69.02 -29.28 9.01
C ALA A 434 69.90 -29.25 7.74
N GLU A 435 69.65 -28.30 6.84
CA GLU A 435 70.46 -28.10 5.63
C GLU A 435 71.86 -27.54 5.95
N GLU A 436 71.96 -26.63 6.92
CA GLU A 436 73.23 -26.13 7.45
C GLU A 436 74.02 -27.25 8.13
N GLU A 437 73.38 -28.07 8.95
CA GLU A 437 73.99 -29.25 9.59
C GLU A 437 74.48 -30.26 8.54
N GLN A 438 73.67 -30.51 7.49
CA GLN A 438 74.10 -31.36 6.37
C GLN A 438 75.28 -30.77 5.61
N ASN A 439 75.28 -29.47 5.35
CA ASN A 439 76.40 -28.78 4.69
C ASN A 439 77.68 -28.82 5.54
N ALA A 440 77.57 -28.63 6.86
CA ALA A 440 78.67 -28.76 7.79
C ALA A 440 79.23 -30.20 7.79
N LYS A 441 78.37 -31.22 7.83
CA LYS A 441 78.77 -32.62 7.69
C LYS A 441 79.48 -32.88 6.35
N ARG A 442 78.94 -32.38 5.23
CA ARG A 442 79.56 -32.53 3.90
C ARG A 442 80.96 -31.89 3.86
N LYS A 443 81.11 -30.67 4.37
CA LYS A 443 82.42 -30.00 4.49
C LYS A 443 83.40 -30.78 5.37
N TYR A 444 82.94 -31.30 6.51
CA TYR A 444 83.75 -32.14 7.39
C TYR A 444 84.24 -33.40 6.66
N PHE A 445 83.35 -34.12 5.98
CA PHE A 445 83.71 -35.32 5.22
C PHE A 445 84.65 -35.02 4.05
N GLN A 446 84.47 -33.89 3.38
CA GLN A 446 85.37 -33.44 2.31
C GLN A 446 86.78 -33.13 2.86
N ALA A 447 86.88 -32.36 3.95
CA ALA A 447 88.16 -32.07 4.60
C ALA A 447 88.85 -33.34 5.14
N LEU A 448 88.07 -34.29 5.67
CA LEU A 448 88.58 -35.60 6.10
C LEU A 448 89.14 -36.39 4.92
N LYS A 449 88.46 -36.37 3.78
CA LYS A 449 88.91 -37.03 2.55
C LYS A 449 90.18 -36.39 1.99
N GLU A 450 90.24 -35.06 1.86
CA GLU A 450 91.44 -34.33 1.42
C GLU A 450 92.63 -34.57 2.35
N PHE A 451 92.41 -34.63 3.67
CA PHE A 451 93.44 -34.98 4.63
C PHE A 451 93.96 -36.41 4.41
N LEU A 452 93.08 -37.38 4.17
CA LEU A 452 93.47 -38.76 3.87
C LEU A 452 94.22 -38.88 2.54
N ASP A 453 93.82 -38.13 1.51
CA ASP A 453 94.44 -38.18 0.17
C ASP A 453 95.82 -37.48 0.14
N THR A 454 96.06 -36.48 0.98
CA THR A 454 97.34 -35.73 1.05
C THR A 454 98.34 -36.28 2.05
N SER A 455 97.92 -37.17 2.97
CA SER A 455 98.81 -37.63 4.04
C SER A 455 99.53 -38.95 3.72
N GLU A 456 100.86 -38.84 3.65
CA GLU A 456 101.83 -39.92 3.72
C GLU A 456 101.49 -40.99 4.79
N PRO A 457 101.97 -42.25 4.65
CA PRO A 457 101.40 -43.44 5.31
C PRO A 457 101.61 -43.57 6.83
N LYS A 458 101.67 -42.46 7.58
CA LYS A 458 101.59 -42.44 9.06
C LYS A 458 100.66 -41.35 9.65
N PRO A 459 99.37 -41.19 9.27
CA PRO A 459 98.56 -40.06 9.74
C PRO A 459 97.74 -40.29 11.04
N LYS A 460 97.94 -41.39 11.79
CA LYS A 460 97.11 -41.69 12.99
C LYS A 460 97.15 -40.61 14.08
N ARG A 461 98.26 -39.87 14.26
CA ARG A 461 98.38 -38.87 15.34
C ARG A 461 97.82 -37.48 15.00
N ARG A 462 97.83 -37.07 13.72
CA ARG A 462 97.28 -35.75 13.33
C ARG A 462 95.75 -35.78 13.28
N LEU A 463 95.16 -36.88 12.78
CA LEU A 463 93.69 -37.04 12.71
C LEU A 463 93.03 -36.93 14.10
N LEU A 464 93.62 -37.56 15.12
CA LEU A 464 93.13 -37.52 16.49
C LEU A 464 93.12 -36.09 17.07
N ARG A 465 94.11 -35.25 16.73
CA ARG A 465 94.12 -33.84 17.17
C ARG A 465 93.05 -33.01 16.46
N THR A 466 92.86 -33.19 15.15
CA THR A 466 91.83 -32.45 14.41
C THR A 466 90.42 -32.83 14.86
N ILE A 467 90.13 -34.12 15.10
CA ILE A 467 88.83 -34.57 15.64
C ILE A 467 88.57 -33.99 17.04
N THR A 468 89.60 -33.81 17.85
CA THR A 468 89.46 -33.25 19.21
C THR A 468 89.18 -31.74 19.20
N ILE A 469 89.66 -31.00 18.18
CA ILE A 469 89.40 -29.56 18.04
C ILE A 469 87.91 -29.32 17.72
N PHE A 470 87.32 -30.09 16.81
CA PHE A 470 85.91 -29.94 16.45
C PHE A 470 84.91 -30.42 17.52
N LYS A 471 85.36 -31.14 18.55
CA LYS A 471 84.50 -31.52 19.68
C LYS A 471 84.30 -30.37 20.68
N LYS A 472 85.15 -29.32 20.60
CA LYS A 472 85.06 -28.12 21.45
C LYS A 472 84.31 -26.97 20.78
N ASP A 473 84.32 -26.91 19.45
CA ASP A 473 83.49 -25.97 18.72
C ASP A 473 82.09 -26.57 18.62
N VAL A 474 81.18 -26.02 19.43
CA VAL A 474 79.75 -26.27 19.34
C VAL A 474 79.34 -25.98 17.90
N ILE A 475 79.18 -27.02 17.09
CA ILE A 475 78.47 -26.88 15.82
C ILE A 475 77.07 -26.38 16.22
N PRO A 476 76.65 -25.19 15.74
CA PRO A 476 75.53 -24.43 16.32
C PRO A 476 74.21 -25.20 16.37
#